data_AF-A0A4Q4KPV3-F1
#
_entry.id   AF-A0A4Q4KPV3-F1
#
_cell.length_a   1.000
_cell.length_b   1.000
_cell.length_c   1.000
_cell.angle_alpha   90.00
_cell.angle_beta   90.00
_cell.angle_gamma   90.00
#
_symmetry.space_group_name_H-M   'P 1'
#
loop_
_entity.id
_entity.type
_entity.pdbx_description
1 polymer ?
#
loop_
_entity_poly.entity_id
_entity_poly.type
_entity_poly.pdbx_seq_one_letter_code
_entity_poly.pdbx_strand_id
1 'polypeptide(L)'
;MKVFNVKVLDEASIDLDEGFEYYSDINPELGERFINLVYSALKDLEKNPFYQIRYHNFRMKVVRKFPYVIHYILDEKRQIVFVYGIRNSFQDPDKYPKE
;
A
#
# COMPACT_ATOMS: atom_id res chain seq x y z
N MET A 1 0.64 -22.10 -8.88
CA MET A 1 0.59 -21.00 -7.88
C MET A 1 -0.61 -20.13 -8.21
N LYS A 2 -1.50 -19.87 -7.25
CA LYS A 2 -2.61 -18.92 -7.48
C LYS A 2 -2.02 -17.52 -7.53
N VAL A 3 -2.20 -16.82 -8.64
CA VAL A 3 -1.83 -15.41 -8.79
C VAL A 3 -3.07 -14.60 -8.48
N PHE A 4 -2.92 -13.59 -7.62
CA PHE A 4 -3.98 -12.65 -7.28
C PHE A 4 -3.81 -11.39 -8.11
N ASN A 5 -4.93 -10.85 -8.62
CA ASN A 5 -4.90 -9.62 -9.39
C ASN A 5 -4.93 -8.43 -8.43
N VAL A 6 -3.88 -7.61 -8.42
CA VAL A 6 -3.84 -6.40 -7.60
C VAL A 6 -4.50 -5.26 -8.35
N LYS A 7 -5.55 -4.69 -7.77
CA LYS A 7 -6.22 -3.47 -8.22
C LYS A 7 -5.91 -2.33 -7.27
N VAL A 8 -5.18 -1.34 -7.77
CA VAL A 8 -4.90 -0.08 -7.07
C VAL A 8 -6.06 0.87 -7.33
N LEU A 9 -6.68 1.37 -6.26
CA LEU A 9 -7.72 2.39 -6.32
C LEU A 9 -7.09 3.77 -6.55
N ASP A 10 -7.91 4.70 -7.02
CA ASP A 10 -7.47 6.07 -7.34
C ASP A 10 -6.80 6.75 -6.15
N GLU A 11 -7.40 6.62 -4.96
CA GLU A 11 -6.85 7.10 -3.69
C GLU A 11 -5.45 6.57 -3.39
N ALA A 12 -5.21 5.28 -3.64
CA ALA A 12 -3.90 4.68 -3.45
C ALA A 12 -2.88 5.16 -4.49
N SER A 13 -3.33 5.51 -5.70
CA SER A 13 -2.46 6.09 -6.71
C SER A 13 -2.06 7.52 -6.33
N ILE A 14 -2.98 8.30 -5.76
CA ILE A 14 -2.71 9.65 -5.25
C ILE A 14 -1.71 9.58 -4.09
N ASP A 15 -1.93 8.70 -3.10
CA ASP A 15 -0.98 8.48 -2.00
C ASP A 15 0.43 8.10 -2.51
N LEU A 16 0.51 7.30 -3.58
CA LEU A 16 1.77 6.88 -4.18
C LEU A 16 2.51 8.07 -4.82
N ASP A 17 1.77 8.91 -5.55
CA ASP A 17 2.30 10.08 -6.23
C ASP A 17 2.80 11.13 -5.22
N GLU A 18 1.99 11.43 -4.20
CA GLU A 18 2.38 12.30 -3.07
C GLU A 18 3.63 11.78 -2.35
N GLY A 19 3.68 10.47 -2.07
CA GLY A 19 4.84 9.85 -1.43
C GLY A 19 6.09 9.89 -2.30
N PHE A 20 5.94 9.67 -3.61
CA PHE A 20 7.05 9.76 -4.56
C PHE A 20 7.58 11.20 -4.66
N GLU A 21 6.70 12.18 -4.83
CA GLU A 21 7.07 13.58 -4.94
C GLU A 21 7.79 14.05 -3.67
N TYR A 22 7.27 13.71 -2.49
CA TYR A 22 7.90 14.03 -1.20
C TYR A 22 9.33 13.50 -1.10
N TYR A 23 9.56 12.22 -1.43
CA TYR A 23 10.91 11.65 -1.36
C TYR A 23 11.82 12.13 -2.49
N SER A 24 11.27 12.40 -3.67
CA SER A 24 12.01 12.91 -4.82
C SER A 24 12.51 14.34 -4.59
N ASP A 25 11.72 15.19 -3.93
CA ASP A 25 12.11 16.54 -3.52
C ASP A 25 13.31 16.53 -2.55
N ILE A 26 13.34 15.56 -1.64
CA ILE A 26 14.48 15.35 -0.74
C ILE A 26 15.69 14.82 -1.52
N ASN A 27 15.49 13.77 -2.32
CA ASN A 27 16.50 13.20 -3.20
C ASN A 27 15.83 12.33 -4.28
N PRO A 28 16.07 12.56 -5.58
CA PRO A 28 15.45 11.77 -6.65
C PRO A 28 15.69 10.26 -6.53
N GLU A 29 16.86 9.82 -6.03
CA GLU A 29 17.12 8.39 -5.77
C GLU A 29 16.18 7.81 -4.68
N LEU A 30 15.76 8.62 -3.70
CA LEU A 30 14.84 8.17 -2.66
C LEU A 30 13.43 7.96 -3.22
N GLY A 31 12.97 8.86 -4.11
CA GLY A 31 11.72 8.69 -4.84
C GLY A 31 11.70 7.38 -5.64
N GLU A 32 12.74 7.12 -6.43
CA GLU A 32 12.85 5.86 -7.18
C GLU A 32 12.88 4.63 -6.27
N ARG A 33 13.59 4.70 -5.13
CA ARG A 33 13.63 3.61 -4.15
C ARG A 33 12.26 3.37 -3.51
N PHE A 34 11.53 4.43 -3.20
CA PHE A 34 10.18 4.35 -2.64
C PHE A 34 9.24 3.60 -3.59
N ILE A 35 9.14 4.06 -4.84
CA ILE A 35 8.31 3.44 -5.89
C ILE A 35 8.68 1.96 -6.07
N ASN A 36 9.98 1.65 -6.20
CA ASN A 36 10.44 0.26 -6.36
C ASN A 36 10.03 -0.63 -5.20
N LEU A 37 10.11 -0.14 -3.95
CA LEU A 37 9.73 -0.92 -2.78
C LEU A 37 8.22 -1.10 -2.66
N VAL A 38 7.42 -0.10 -3.03
CA VAL A 38 5.97 -0.24 -3.11
C VAL A 38 5.60 -1.28 -4.16
N TYR A 39 6.14 -1.18 -5.38
CA TYR A 39 5.89 -2.17 -6.44
C TYR A 39 6.32 -3.58 -6.01
N SER A 40 7.45 -3.72 -5.33
CA SER A 40 7.88 -5.00 -4.78
C SER A 40 6.90 -5.54 -3.74
N ALA A 41 6.31 -4.68 -2.91
CA ALA A 41 5.29 -5.07 -1.96
C ALA A 41 3.98 -5.47 -2.65
N LEU A 42 3.56 -4.77 -3.70
CA LEU A 42 2.39 -5.15 -4.50
C LEU A 42 2.58 -6.51 -5.20
N LYS A 43 3.76 -6.77 -5.79
CA LYS A 43 4.11 -8.07 -6.37
C LYS A 43 4.11 -9.21 -5.34
N ASP A 44 4.48 -8.90 -4.11
CA ASP A 44 4.40 -9.85 -3.00
C ASP A 44 2.93 -10.16 -2.64
N LEU A 45 2.04 -9.17 -2.71
CA LEU A 45 0.59 -9.36 -2.56
C LEU A 45 -0.02 -10.20 -3.68
N GLU A 46 0.46 -10.09 -4.92
CA GLU A 46 0.01 -10.96 -6.02
C GLU A 46 0.28 -12.44 -5.75
N LYS A 47 1.36 -12.75 -5.00
CA LYS A 47 1.76 -14.12 -4.68
C LYS A 47 1.20 -14.62 -3.35
N ASN A 48 1.16 -13.76 -2.35
CA ASN A 48 0.73 -14.11 -1.00
C ASN A 48 0.02 -12.94 -0.31
N PRO A 49 -1.27 -12.69 -0.60
CA PRO A 49 -2.03 -11.62 0.05
C PRO A 49 -2.59 -12.01 1.42
N PHE A 50 -2.21 -13.17 1.98
CA PHE A 50 -2.81 -13.73 3.19
C PHE A 50 -2.24 -13.11 4.49
N TYR A 51 -2.08 -11.79 4.55
CA TYR A 51 -1.60 -11.11 5.75
C TYR A 51 -2.69 -11.00 6.83
N GLN A 52 -2.27 -10.71 8.07
CA GLN A 52 -3.17 -10.56 9.21
C GLN A 52 -4.20 -9.45 8.97
N ILE A 53 -5.47 -9.77 9.24
CA ILE A 53 -6.58 -8.81 9.21
C ILE A 53 -6.50 -7.98 10.49
N ARG A 54 -6.52 -6.65 10.35
CA ARG A 54 -6.46 -5.71 11.47
C ARG A 54 -7.87 -5.28 11.93
N TYR A 55 -8.73 -4.87 11.00
CA TYR A 55 -10.10 -4.42 11.28
C TYR A 55 -11.02 -4.69 10.08
N HIS A 56 -12.26 -5.15 10.30
CA HIS A 56 -13.34 -5.17 9.29
C HIS A 56 -12.93 -5.66 7.87
N ASN A 57 -12.06 -6.68 7.77
CA ASN A 57 -11.44 -7.25 6.54
C ASN A 57 -10.27 -6.48 5.91
N PHE A 58 -9.87 -5.33 6.45
CA PHE A 58 -8.65 -4.65 6.02
C PHE A 58 -7.40 -5.38 6.50
N ARG A 59 -6.51 -5.63 5.54
CA ARG A 59 -5.16 -6.13 5.74
C ARG A 59 -4.19 -4.99 5.52
N MET A 60 -3.09 -5.03 6.26
CA MET A 60 -2.05 -4.02 6.22
C MET A 60 -0.73 -4.67 5.84
N LYS A 61 -0.05 -4.11 4.85
CA LYS A 61 1.30 -4.53 4.44
C LYS A 61 2.24 -3.35 4.56
N VAL A 62 3.17 -3.43 5.51
CA VAL A 62 4.22 -2.42 5.67
C VAL A 62 5.20 -2.52 4.50
N VAL A 63 5.49 -1.37 3.88
CA VAL A 63 6.53 -1.23 2.87
C VAL A 63 7.87 -1.24 3.60
N ARG A 64 8.68 -2.28 3.44
CA ARG A 64 9.97 -2.36 4.14
C ARG A 64 10.84 -1.15 3.81
N LYS A 65 11.53 -0.60 4.82
CA LYS A 65 12.42 0.58 4.76
C LYS A 65 11.75 1.94 4.63
N PHE A 66 10.43 1.99 4.45
CA PHE A 66 9.67 3.23 4.42
C PHE A 66 8.54 3.15 5.45
N PRO A 67 8.19 4.27 6.08
CA PRO A 67 7.09 4.30 7.02
C PRO A 67 5.76 4.36 6.27
N TYR A 68 5.52 3.46 5.33
CA TYR A 68 4.30 3.42 4.54
C TYR A 68 3.63 2.07 4.71
N VAL A 69 2.31 2.08 4.78
CA VAL A 69 1.47 0.91 4.94
C VAL A 69 0.48 0.87 3.80
N ILE A 70 0.47 -0.25 3.10
CA ILE A 70 -0.50 -0.55 2.06
C ILE A 70 -1.74 -1.12 2.76
N HIS A 71 -2.84 -0.40 2.66
CA HIS A 71 -4.16 -0.82 3.15
C HIS A 71 -4.90 -1.49 2.00
N TYR A 72 -5.27 -2.74 2.19
CA TYR A 72 -5.95 -3.50 1.13
C TYR A 72 -6.95 -4.52 1.67
N ILE A 73 -7.87 -4.92 0.82
CA ILE A 73 -8.83 -6.00 1.08
C ILE A 73 -8.56 -7.13 0.09
N LEU A 74 -8.56 -8.36 0.58
CA LEU A 74 -8.46 -9.56 -0.23
C LEU A 74 -9.87 -10.12 -0.51
N ASP A 75 -10.24 -10.18 -1.78
CA ASP A 75 -11.41 -10.92 -2.26
C ASP A 75 -10.96 -12.32 -2.70
N GLU A 76 -11.12 -13.29 -1.81
CA GLU A 76 -10.71 -14.69 -2.06
C GLU A 76 -11.54 -15.37 -3.15
N LYS A 77 -12.80 -14.95 -3.34
CA LYS A 77 -13.70 -15.52 -4.35
C LYS A 77 -13.30 -15.10 -5.76
N ARG A 78 -12.94 -13.82 -5.92
CA ARG A 78 -12.52 -13.24 -7.19
C ARG A 78 -11.01 -13.32 -7.41
N GLN A 79 -10.25 -13.69 -6.38
CA GLN A 79 -8.78 -13.65 -6.35
C GLN A 79 -8.24 -12.25 -6.66
N ILE A 80 -8.89 -11.20 -6.14
CA ILE A 80 -8.52 -9.80 -6.36
C ILE A 80 -8.07 -9.18 -5.04
N VAL A 81 -6.96 -8.44 -5.08
CA VAL A 81 -6.47 -7.61 -3.98
C VAL A 81 -6.82 -6.16 -4.30
N PHE A 82 -7.73 -5.57 -3.53
CA PHE A 82 -8.11 -4.17 -3.67
C PHE A 82 -7.27 -3.30 -2.74
N VAL A 83 -6.37 -2.50 -3.30
CA VAL A 83 -5.50 -1.58 -2.56
C VAL A 83 -6.21 -0.24 -2.46
N TYR A 84 -6.64 0.11 -1.26
CA TYR A 84 -7.42 1.32 -0.97
C TYR A 84 -6.55 2.54 -0.73
N GLY A 85 -5.38 2.37 -0.11
CA GLY A 85 -4.49 3.49 0.19
C GLY A 85 -3.10 3.05 0.56
N ILE A 86 -2.12 3.92 0.34
CA ILE A 86 -0.71 3.70 0.71
C ILE A 86 -0.34 4.80 1.70
N ARG A 87 -0.77 4.62 2.95
CA ARG A 87 -0.72 5.67 3.97
C ARG A 87 0.62 5.66 4.70
N ASN A 88 1.13 6.85 5.01
CA ASN A 88 2.31 6.99 5.85
C ASN A 88 1.98 6.62 7.31
N SER A 89 2.67 5.61 7.84
CA SER A 89 2.54 5.10 9.20
C SER A 89 2.99 6.08 10.29
N PHE A 90 3.76 7.13 9.94
CA PHE A 90 4.17 8.19 10.86
C PHE A 90 3.27 9.43 10.80
N GLN A 91 2.39 9.57 9.79
CA GLN A 91 1.42 10.66 9.81
C GLN A 91 0.31 10.32 10.81
N ASP A 92 0.18 11.21 11.80
CA ASP A 92 -0.74 11.19 12.93
C ASP A 92 -2.06 10.42 12.72
N PRO A 93 -2.47 9.61 13.72
CA PRO A 93 -3.79 8.96 13.75
C PRO A 93 -4.96 9.95 13.92
N ASP A 94 -4.75 11.25 13.74
CA ASP A 94 -5.82 12.26 13.79
C ASP A 94 -6.42 12.57 12.40
N LYS A 95 -5.85 12.03 11.32
CA LYS A 95 -6.40 12.10 9.95
C LYS A 95 -7.40 10.99 9.60
N TYR A 96 -7.82 10.16 10.57
CA TYR A 96 -8.99 9.30 10.35
C TYR A 96 -10.25 10.16 10.44
N PRO A 97 -11.19 10.08 9.49
CA PRO A 97 -12.49 10.72 9.68
C PRO A 97 -13.08 10.18 10.99
N LYS A 98 -13.14 11.06 12.00
CA LYS A 98 -13.99 10.84 13.16
C LYS A 98 -15.42 10.94 12.64
N GLU A 99 -16.19 9.92 12.92
CA GLU A 99 -17.64 9.83 12.64
C GLU A 99 -18.39 11.11 13.03
#